data_AF-V9L900-F1
#
_entry.id   AF-V9L900-F1
#
_cell.length_a   1.000
_cell.length_b   1.000
_cell.length_c   1.000
_cell.angle_alpha   90.00
_cell.angle_beta   90.00
_cell.angle_gamma   90.00
#
_symmetry.space_group_name_H-M   'P 1'
#
loop_
_entity.id
_entity.type
_entity.pdbx_description
1 polymer ?
#
loop_
_entity_poly.entity_id
_entity_poly.type
_entity_poly.pdbx_seq_one_letter_code
_entity_poly.pdbx_strand_id
1 'polypeptide(L)'
;MELRPEPREKSSVFEESLMRRISGSSGAHTLSKAAFIEKVRESNAACQRGDFAAGVQLYTEAITADPQNCILYSNRSAVLVRLQDYQAALEDALTACHLNPKWAKIIG
;
A
#
# COMPACT_ATOMS: atom_id res chain seq x y z
N MET A 1 -26.60 12.39 -28.93
CA MET A 1 -25.65 13.02 -27.98
C MET A 1 -25.26 11.96 -26.96
N GLU A 2 -24.13 11.30 -27.19
CA GLU A 2 -23.63 10.20 -26.35
C GLU A 2 -23.13 10.74 -25.02
N LEU A 3 -23.81 10.37 -23.93
CA LEU A 3 -23.35 10.62 -22.57
C LEU A 3 -22.17 9.68 -22.30
N ARG A 4 -20.94 10.23 -22.37
CA ARG A 4 -19.74 9.53 -21.90
C ARG A 4 -19.91 9.20 -20.41
N PRO A 5 -19.72 7.95 -19.97
CA PRO A 5 -19.74 7.63 -18.56
C PRO A 5 -18.52 8.27 -17.87
N GLU A 6 -18.79 9.05 -16.81
CA GLU A 6 -17.79 9.54 -15.86
C GLU A 6 -16.90 8.39 -15.38
N PRO A 7 -15.56 8.57 -15.31
CA PRO A 7 -14.66 7.53 -14.82
C PRO A 7 -14.99 7.31 -13.35
N ARG A 8 -15.62 6.17 -13.04
CA ARG A 8 -15.82 5.73 -11.66
C ARG A 8 -14.43 5.60 -11.05
N GLU A 9 -14.07 6.55 -10.20
CA GLU A 9 -12.95 6.44 -9.27
C GLU A 9 -13.22 5.20 -8.41
N LYS A 10 -12.70 4.05 -8.86
CA LYS A 10 -12.62 2.86 -8.03
C LYS A 10 -11.46 3.08 -7.07
N SER A 11 -11.58 4.06 -6.17
CA SER A 11 -10.89 3.99 -4.89
C SER A 11 -11.31 2.66 -4.30
N SER A 12 -10.38 1.71 -4.31
CA SER A 12 -10.67 0.32 -4.02
C SER A 12 -11.35 0.27 -2.66
N VAL A 13 -12.51 -0.37 -2.55
CA VAL A 13 -13.20 -0.62 -1.26
C VAL A 13 -12.23 -1.26 -0.23
N PHE A 14 -11.17 -1.90 -0.73
CA PHE A 14 -10.02 -2.34 0.04
C PHE A 14 -9.31 -1.20 0.80
N GLU A 15 -9.02 -0.05 0.15
CA GLU A 15 -8.40 1.12 0.78
C GLU A 15 -9.29 1.73 1.88
N GLU A 16 -10.60 1.88 1.64
CA GLU A 16 -11.53 2.39 2.67
C GLU A 16 -11.63 1.46 3.88
N SER A 17 -11.73 0.14 3.64
CA SER A 17 -11.80 -0.87 4.68
C SER A 17 -10.50 -0.97 5.48
N LEU A 18 -9.36 -0.74 4.82
CA LEU A 18 -8.03 -0.70 5.43
C LEU A 18 -7.85 0.55 6.29
N MET A 19 -8.27 1.72 5.81
CA MET A 19 -8.20 2.99 6.57
C MET A 19 -9.06 2.99 7.83
N ARG A 20 -10.17 2.25 7.83
CA ARG A 20 -11.03 2.08 9.01
C ARG A 20 -10.38 1.24 10.11
N ARG A 21 -9.46 0.33 9.76
CA ARG A 21 -8.76 -0.55 10.72
C ARG A 21 -7.53 0.09 11.38
N ILE A 22 -6.95 1.13 10.78
CA ILE A 22 -5.76 1.83 11.30
C ILE A 22 -6.07 2.69 12.54
N SER A 23 -7.34 3.07 12.76
CA SER A 23 -7.78 3.95 13.86
C SER A 23 -7.58 3.40 15.29
N GLY A 24 -6.87 2.28 15.48
CA GLY A 24 -6.79 1.56 16.76
C GLY A 24 -5.39 1.31 17.34
N SER A 25 -4.30 1.89 16.83
CA SER A 25 -2.96 1.68 17.41
C SER A 25 -2.26 3.01 17.68
N SER A 26 -2.11 3.32 18.98
CA SER A 26 -1.38 4.45 19.53
C SER A 26 0.13 4.31 19.33
N GLY A 27 0.78 5.37 18.87
CA GLY A 27 2.22 5.58 18.98
C GLY A 27 2.84 6.21 17.74
N ALA A 28 3.14 7.51 17.81
CA ALA A 28 4.24 8.20 17.10
C ALA A 28 4.67 7.72 15.69
N HIS A 29 3.79 7.80 14.68
CA HIS A 29 4.16 7.64 13.26
C HIS A 29 3.89 8.93 12.48
N THR A 30 4.98 9.60 12.10
CA THR A 30 5.03 10.98 11.58
C THR A 30 4.84 11.04 10.06
N LEU A 31 3.90 10.26 9.52
CA LEU A 31 3.24 10.62 8.27
C LEU A 31 1.85 11.09 8.64
N SER A 32 1.52 12.34 8.27
CA SER A 32 0.13 12.75 8.24
C SER A 32 -0.63 11.68 7.44
N LYS A 33 -1.73 11.19 8.00
CA LYS A 33 -2.63 10.24 7.33
C LYS A 33 -2.89 10.65 5.87
N ALA A 34 -2.92 11.95 5.57
CA ALA A 34 -3.05 12.49 4.22
C ALA A 34 -1.85 12.18 3.30
N ALA A 35 -0.61 12.32 3.78
CA ALA A 35 0.60 12.06 2.98
C ALA A 35 0.75 10.57 2.63
N PHE A 36 0.37 9.67 3.55
CA PHE A 36 0.25 8.24 3.26
C PHE A 36 -0.79 7.97 2.15
N ILE A 37 -1.99 8.54 2.29
CA ILE A 37 -3.08 8.35 1.31
C ILE A 37 -2.68 8.86 -0.07
N GLU A 38 -2.00 10.00 -0.13
CA GLU A 38 -1.52 10.58 -1.37
C GLU A 38 -0.51 9.66 -2.07
N LYS A 39 0.51 9.18 -1.34
CA LYS A 39 1.53 8.27 -1.89
C LYS A 39 0.93 6.95 -2.39
N VAL A 40 -0.03 6.38 -1.66
CA VAL A 40 -0.76 5.18 -2.10
C VAL A 40 -1.54 5.46 -3.39
N ARG A 41 -2.24 6.60 -3.47
CA ARG A 41 -3.01 7.01 -4.65
C ARG A 41 -2.09 7.20 -5.86
N GLU A 42 -0.97 7.90 -5.69
CA GLU A 42 0.03 8.13 -6.74
C GLU A 42 0.61 6.81 -7.24
N SER A 43 0.96 5.89 -6.33
CA SER A 43 1.49 4.59 -6.70
C SER A 43 0.46 3.74 -7.44
N ASN A 44 -0.80 3.77 -7.03
CA ASN A 44 -1.88 3.07 -7.73
C ASN A 44 -2.11 3.65 -9.13
N ALA A 45 -2.05 4.97 -9.27
CA ALA A 45 -2.11 5.63 -10.57
C ALA A 45 -0.91 5.26 -11.46
N ALA A 46 0.30 5.16 -10.89
CA ALA A 46 1.50 4.71 -11.60
C ALA A 46 1.35 3.26 -12.09
N CYS A 47 0.81 2.36 -11.25
CA CYS A 47 0.50 0.98 -11.62
C CYS A 47 -0.55 0.90 -12.74
N GLN A 48 -1.55 1.77 -12.75
CA GLN A 48 -2.53 1.85 -13.84
C GLN A 48 -1.91 2.30 -15.17
N ARG A 49 -0.87 3.15 -15.11
CA ARG A 49 -0.08 3.57 -16.28
C ARG A 49 0.94 2.52 -16.74
N GLY A 50 1.08 1.42 -15.99
CA GLY A 50 2.11 0.40 -16.23
C GLY A 50 3.50 0.77 -15.71
N ASP A 51 3.62 1.89 -15.01
CA ASP A 51 4.86 2.35 -14.37
C ASP A 51 4.95 1.81 -12.95
N PHE A 52 5.21 0.51 -12.85
CA PHE A 52 5.35 -0.18 -11.57
C PHE A 52 6.65 0.22 -10.85
N ALA A 53 7.69 0.62 -11.59
CA ALA A 53 8.97 1.05 -11.02
C ALA A 53 8.81 2.34 -10.20
N ALA A 54 8.09 3.34 -10.74
CA ALA A 54 7.76 4.55 -9.99
C ALA A 54 6.92 4.25 -8.75
N GLY A 55 5.98 3.30 -8.85
CA GLY A 55 5.18 2.85 -7.70
C GLY A 55 6.03 2.28 -6.56
N VAL A 56 7.02 1.45 -6.88
CA VAL A 56 7.96 0.90 -5.88
C VAL A 56 8.77 2.00 -5.19
N GLN A 57 9.22 3.01 -5.95
CA GLN A 57 9.96 4.15 -5.38
C GLN A 57 9.10 4.95 -4.41
N LEU A 58 7.86 5.28 -4.80
CA LEU A 58 6.91 6.00 -3.94
C LEU A 58 6.60 5.24 -2.64
N TYR A 59 6.42 3.91 -2.73
CA TYR A 59 6.25 3.10 -1.54
C TYR A 59 7.51 3.05 -0.68
N THR A 60 8.69 3.04 -1.29
CA THR A 60 9.95 3.07 -0.56
C THR A 60 10.13 4.36 0.21
N GLU A 61 9.82 5.52 -0.40
CA GLU A 61 9.78 6.80 0.31
C GLU A 61 8.77 6.79 1.47
N ALA A 62 7.56 6.27 1.24
CA ALA A 62 6.56 6.15 2.29
C ALA A 62 7.05 5.27 3.45
N ILE A 63 7.73 4.15 3.14
CA ILE A 63 8.32 3.23 4.14
C ILE A 63 9.43 3.93 4.92
N THR A 64 10.27 4.74 4.27
CA THR A 64 11.31 5.49 4.99
C THR A 64 10.72 6.49 5.98
N ALA A 65 9.54 7.03 5.69
CA ALA A 65 8.84 7.96 6.57
C ALA A 65 8.02 7.26 7.66
N ASP A 66 7.50 6.05 7.39
CA ASP A 66 6.82 5.21 8.39
C ASP A 66 7.18 3.72 8.23
N PRO A 67 8.32 3.29 8.80
CA PRO A 67 8.83 1.93 8.64
C PRO A 67 8.07 0.90 9.48
N GLN A 68 7.14 1.31 10.34
CA GLN A 68 6.34 0.39 11.17
C GLN A 68 4.99 0.06 10.52
N ASN A 69 4.69 0.67 9.36
CA ASN A 69 3.42 0.50 8.69
C ASN A 69 3.40 -0.72 7.77
N CYS A 70 2.89 -1.84 8.30
CA CYS A 70 2.71 -3.09 7.55
C CYS A 70 1.98 -2.95 6.21
N ILE A 71 1.11 -1.95 6.06
CA ILE A 71 0.33 -1.73 4.83
C ILE A 71 1.24 -1.31 3.68
N LEU A 72 2.24 -0.47 3.96
CA LEU A 72 3.17 0.00 2.93
C LEU A 72 3.96 -1.15 2.32
N TYR A 73 4.47 -2.05 3.17
CA TYR A 73 5.13 -3.28 2.72
C TYR A 73 4.18 -4.19 1.94
N SER A 74 2.93 -4.38 2.42
CA SER A 74 1.93 -5.19 1.71
C SER A 74 1.53 -4.61 0.35
N ASN A 75 1.51 -3.28 0.20
CA ASN A 75 1.18 -2.65 -1.07
C ASN A 75 2.39 -2.64 -2.01
N ARG A 76 3.61 -2.42 -1.50
CA ARG A 76 4.84 -2.50 -2.28
C ARG A 76 5.07 -3.90 -2.84
N SER A 77 4.79 -4.95 -2.05
CA SER A 77 4.86 -6.34 -2.52
C SER A 77 3.92 -6.61 -3.70
N ALA A 78 2.70 -6.06 -3.68
CA ALA A 78 1.76 -6.20 -4.79
C ALA A 78 2.29 -5.55 -6.08
N VAL A 79 3.00 -4.42 -5.99
CA VAL A 79 3.63 -3.76 -7.14
C VAL A 79 4.86 -4.55 -7.62
N LEU A 80 5.68 -5.08 -6.71
CA LEU A 80 6.84 -5.91 -7.03
C LEU A 80 6.46 -7.20 -7.76
N VAL A 81 5.33 -7.83 -7.39
CA VAL A 81 4.76 -8.97 -8.14
C VAL A 81 4.44 -8.59 -9.59
N ARG A 82 3.99 -7.35 -9.85
CA ARG A 82 3.73 -6.86 -11.21
C ARG A 82 5.02 -6.65 -12.00
N LEU A 83 6.12 -6.36 -11.32
CA LEU A 83 7.47 -6.31 -11.88
C LEU A 83 8.13 -7.69 -12.01
N GLN A 84 7.46 -8.77 -11.58
CA GLN A 84 8.00 -10.13 -11.51
C GLN A 84 9.18 -10.27 -10.54
N ASP A 85 9.37 -9.30 -9.64
CA ASP A 85 10.35 -9.38 -8.55
C ASP A 85 9.72 -10.08 -7.35
N TYR A 86 9.56 -11.41 -7.49
CA TYR A 86 8.92 -12.23 -6.48
C TYR A 86 9.74 -12.34 -5.19
N GLN A 87 11.06 -12.19 -5.27
CA GLN A 87 11.94 -12.29 -4.12
C GLN A 87 11.76 -11.08 -3.21
N ALA A 88 11.84 -9.86 -3.77
CA ALA A 88 11.57 -8.65 -3.01
C ALA A 88 10.11 -8.58 -2.52
N ALA A 89 9.15 -9.06 -3.32
CA ALA A 89 7.75 -9.11 -2.91
C ALA A 89 7.53 -10.02 -1.70
N LEU A 90 8.23 -11.17 -1.64
CA LEU A 90 8.15 -12.09 -0.51
C LEU A 90 8.74 -11.47 0.76
N GLU A 91 9.90 -10.82 0.65
CA GLU A 91 10.53 -10.13 1.79
C GLU A 91 9.62 -9.04 2.39
N ASP A 92 8.95 -8.27 1.53
CA ASP A 92 7.98 -7.27 1.94
C ASP A 92 6.74 -7.88 2.61
N ALA A 93 6.21 -8.97 2.04
CA ALA A 93 5.06 -9.68 2.63
C ALA A 93 5.41 -10.27 4.01
N LEU A 94 6.62 -10.82 4.16
CA LEU A 94 7.13 -11.27 5.45
C LEU A 94 7.25 -10.11 6.42
N THR A 95 7.86 -9.00 6.01
CA THR A 95 8.01 -7.81 6.86
C THR A 95 6.66 -7.27 7.32
N ALA A 96 5.67 -7.19 6.43
CA ALA A 96 4.31 -6.80 6.77
C ALA A 96 3.67 -7.72 7.83
N CYS A 97 3.90 -9.03 7.73
CA CYS A 97 3.44 -10.02 8.68
C CYS A 97 4.11 -9.86 10.06
N HIS A 98 5.42 -9.58 10.09
CA HIS A 98 6.16 -9.36 11.33
C HIS A 98 5.72 -8.07 12.05
N LEU A 99 5.47 -7.00 11.29
CA LEU A 99 5.05 -5.69 11.84
C LEU A 99 3.63 -5.70 12.39
N ASN A 100 2.74 -6.56 11.84
CA ASN A 100 1.39 -6.71 12.34
C ASN A 100 1.14 -8.14 12.86
N PRO A 101 1.48 -8.43 14.13
CA PRO A 101 1.29 -9.76 14.71
C PRO A 101 -0.19 -10.18 14.82
N LYS A 102 -1.16 -9.27 14.62
CA LYS A 102 -2.59 -9.66 14.46
C LYS A 102 -2.88 -10.36 13.13
N TRP A 103 -2.03 -10.17 12.11
CA TRP A 103 -2.04 -10.97 10.87
C TRP A 103 -1.22 -12.25 10.99
N ALA A 104 -0.18 -12.27 11.84
CA ALA A 104 0.67 -13.45 12.09
C ALA A 104 -0.03 -14.60 12.84
N LYS A 105 -1.33 -14.51 13.16
CA LYS A 105 -2.06 -15.53 13.94
C LYS A 105 -2.31 -16.86 13.19
N ILE A 106 -1.86 -17.03 11.94
CA ILE A 106 -2.08 -18.26 11.15
C ILE A 106 -0.76 -19.02 10.88
N ILE A 107 0.21 -18.93 11.78
CA ILE A 107 1.36 -19.87 11.76
C ILE A 107 1.59 -20.39 13.17
N GLY A 108 0.72 -21.33 13.57
CA GLY A 108 0.79 -22.08 14.82
C GLY A 108 -0.03 -23.34 14.69
#